data_AF-A0A0A2BN22-F1
#
_entry.id   AF-A0A0A2BN22-F1
#
_cell.length_a   1.000
_cell.length_b   1.000
_cell.length_c   1.000
_cell.angle_alpha   90.00
_cell.angle_beta   90.00
_cell.angle_gamma   90.00
#
_symmetry.space_group_name_H-M   'P 1'
#
loop_
_entity.id
_entity.type
_entity.pdbx_description
1 polymer ?
#
loop_
_entity_poly.entity_id
_entity_poly.type
_entity_poly.pdbx_seq_one_letter_code
_entity_poly.pdbx_strand_id
1 'polypeptide(L)' 'MGQGQLLAVDGTNVVRVPFGVREPRRKRPQGPKRLATLVLPLQRVDGSPTPPPHAA' A
#
# COMPACT_ATOMS: atom_id res chain seq x y z
N MET A 1 21.13 0.76 -19.74
CA MET A 1 21.37 -0.53 -20.42
C MET A 1 21.97 -1.47 -19.39
N GLY A 2 21.20 -2.43 -18.88
CA GLY A 2 21.65 -3.33 -17.81
C GLY A 2 22.57 -4.40 -18.38
N GLN A 3 23.85 -4.35 -18.03
CA GLN A 3 24.83 -5.39 -18.37
C GLN A 3 24.46 -6.64 -17.56
N GLY A 4 24.05 -7.73 -18.23
CA GLY A 4 23.66 -8.97 -17.56
C GLY A 4 24.86 -9.63 -16.90
N GLN A 5 24.90 -9.64 -15.57
CA GLN A 5 25.93 -10.34 -14.81
C GLN A 5 25.47 -11.76 -14.50
N LEU A 6 26.30 -12.75 -14.85
CA LEU A 6 26.14 -14.15 -14.46
C LEU A 6 26.50 -14.28 -12.97
N LEU A 7 25.57 -14.81 -12.16
CA LEU A 7 25.84 -15.21 -10.79
C LEU A 7 25.88 -16.75 -10.74
N ALA A 8 26.91 -17.29 -10.10
CA ALA A 8 26.95 -18.70 -9.76
C ALA A 8 26.09 -18.91 -8.51
N VAL A 9 24.88 -19.43 -8.70
CA VAL A 9 24.06 -19.98 -7.62
C VAL A 9 24.31 -21.49 -7.64
N ASP A 10 24.39 -22.11 -6.47
CA ASP A 10 24.90 -23.48 -6.30
C ASP A 10 24.25 -24.46 -7.31
N GLY A 11 25.05 -24.89 -8.30
CA GLY A 11 24.62 -25.79 -9.38
C GLY A 11 23.85 -25.18 -10.57
N THR A 12 23.70 -23.86 -10.72
CA THR A 12 23.01 -23.27 -11.89
C THR A 12 23.56 -21.90 -12.32
N ASN A 13 23.72 -21.72 -13.63
CA ASN A 13 24.05 -20.42 -14.23
C ASN A 13 22.79 -19.53 -14.26
N VAL A 14 22.77 -18.46 -13.47
CA VAL A 14 21.67 -17.48 -13.49
C VAL A 14 22.17 -16.14 -14.02
N VAL A 15 21.40 -15.51 -14.92
CA VAL A 15 21.69 -14.16 -15.45
C VAL A 15 20.73 -13.17 -14.80
N ARG A 16 21.27 -12.13 -14.15
CA ARG A 16 20.44 -10.99 -13.75
C ARG A 16 20.15 -10.11 -14.95
N VAL A 17 18.91 -10.17 -15.42
CA VAL A 17 18.39 -9.25 -16.43
C VAL A 17 17.60 -8.13 -15.76
N PRO A 18 17.62 -6.91 -16.30
CA PRO A 18 16.74 -5.85 -15.82
C PRO A 18 15.28 -6.25 -16.09
N PHE A 19 14.57 -6.71 -15.07
CA PHE A 19 13.11 -6.81 -15.10
C PHE A 19 12.55 -5.39 -15.04
N GLY A 20 11.54 -5.09 -15.86
CA GLY A 20 11.03 -3.73 -16.07
C GLY A 20 10.54 -3.04 -14.80
N VAL A 21 11.45 -2.39 -14.07
CA VAL A 21 11.10 -1.50 -12.96
C VAL A 21 10.49 -0.25 -13.58
N ARG A 22 9.16 -0.12 -13.48
CA ARG A 22 8.49 1.12 -13.88
C ARG A 22 8.80 2.17 -12.84
N GLU A 23 9.60 3.16 -13.21
CA GLU A 23 9.81 4.32 -12.35
C GLU A 23 8.52 5.16 -12.28
N PRO A 24 8.16 5.68 -11.10
CA PRO A 24 7.06 6.62 -10.98
C PRO A 24 7.33 7.86 -11.83
N ARG A 25 6.45 8.15 -12.80
CA ARG A 25 6.53 9.37 -13.63
C ARG A 25 6.38 10.68 -12.84
N ARG A 26 5.86 10.60 -11.61
CA ARG A 26 5.65 11.74 -10.73
C ARG A 26 6.30 11.46 -9.39
N LYS A 27 6.89 12.50 -8.80
CA LYS A 27 7.38 12.45 -7.43
C LYS A 27 6.18 12.20 -6.51
N ARG A 28 6.25 11.13 -5.71
CA ARG A 28 5.25 10.90 -4.66
C ARG A 28 5.29 12.10 -3.71
N PRO A 29 4.14 12.73 -3.41
CA PRO A 29 4.11 13.81 -2.42
C PRO A 29 4.61 13.28 -1.07
N GLN A 30 5.31 14.14 -0.34
CA GLN A 30 5.72 13.81 1.02
C GLN A 30 4.46 13.69 1.88
N GLY A 31 4.31 12.57 2.59
CA GLY A 31 3.24 12.43 3.57
C GLY A 31 3.39 13.49 4.68
N PRO A 32 2.30 13.85 5.36
CA PRO A 32 2.35 14.81 6.47
C PRO A 32 3.32 14.33 7.56
N LYS A 33 4.16 15.24 8.08
CA LYS A 33 5.16 14.95 9.13
C LYS A 33 4.52 14.49 10.44
N ARG A 34 3.27 14.87 10.68
CA ARG A 34 2.51 14.54 11.89
C ARG A 34 1.04 14.37 11.53
N LEU A 35 0.52 13.17 11.73
CA LEU A 35 -0.91 12.89 11.72
C LEU A 35 -1.39 12.89 13.16
N ALA A 36 -2.45 13.64 13.47
CA ALA A 36 -3.14 13.50 14.75
C ALA A 36 -4.05 12.27 14.63
N THR A 37 -3.69 11.18 15.29
CA THR A 37 -4.56 10.00 15.38
C THR A 37 -5.60 10.26 16.46
N LEU A 38 -6.86 10.42 16.05
CA LEU A 38 -7.99 10.50 16.97
C LEU A 38 -8.45 9.09 17.32
N VAL A 39 -8.35 8.70 18.59
CA VAL A 39 -8.93 7.45 19.10
C VAL A 39 -10.33 7.77 19.63
N LEU A 40 -11.36 7.24 18.97
CA LEU A 40 -12.74 7.33 19.43
C LEU A 40 -13.13 6.03 20.14
N PRO A 41 -13.75 6.09 21.32
CA PRO A 41 -14.35 4.91 21.94
C PRO A 41 -15.52 4.42 21.08
N LEU A 42 -15.60 3.12 20.87
CA LEU A 42 -16.78 2.51 20.26
C LEU A 42 -17.96 2.65 21.23
N GLN A 43 -18.91 3.52 20.91
CA GLN A 43 -20.14 3.63 21.69
C GLN A 43 -21.04 2.46 21.34
N ARG A 44 -21.44 1.69 22.37
CA ARG A 44 -22.57 0.77 22.23
C ARG A 44 -23.81 1.63 22.10
N VAL A 45 -24.55 1.44 21.02
CA VAL A 45 -25.91 1.97 20.92
C VAL A 45 -26.77 1.07 21.80
N ASP A 46 -26.98 1.46 23.05
CA ASP A 46 -27.88 0.75 23.97
C ASP A 46 -29.33 1.05 23.53
N GLY A 47 -29.80 0.31 22.53
CA GLY A 47 -31.14 0.45 21.95
C GLY A 47 -31.21 -0.03 20.51
N SER A 48 -32.40 -0.43 20.07
CA SER A 48 -32.67 -0.69 18.65
C SER A 48 -32.30 0.54 17.83
N PRO A 49 -31.56 0.41 16.71
CA PRO A 49 -31.27 1.54 15.84
C PRO A 49 -32.59 2.22 15.46
N THR A 50 -32.62 3.55 15.53
CA THR A 50 -33.79 4.31 15.08
C THR A 50 -34.08 3.90 13.63
N PRO A 51 -35.28 3.38 13.32
CA PRO A 51 -35.57 2.88 11.98
C PRO A 51 -35.40 4.01 10.96
N PRO A 52 -34.89 3.70 9.75
CA PRO A 52 -34.73 4.70 8.71
C PRO A 52 -36.09 5.37 8.41
N PRO A 53 -36.11 6.67 8.09
CA PRO A 53 -37.35 7.34 7.72
C PRO A 53 -37.97 6.62 6.52
N HIS A 54 -39.28 6.37 6.58
CA HIS A 54 -40.02 5.80 5.46
C HIS A 54 -39.90 6.79 4.28
N ALA A 55 -39.34 6.34 3.16
CA ALA A 55 -39.37 7.13 1.94
C ALA A 55 -40.83 7.25 1.49
N ALA A 56 -41.29 8.49 1.27
CA ALA A 56 -42.63 8.82 0.79
C ALA A 56 -42.76 8.61 -0.72
#